data_AF-A0A7W9BVI0-F1
#
_entry.id   AF-A0A7W9BVI0-F1
#
_cell.length_a   1.000
_cell.length_b   1.000
_cell.length_c   1.000
_cell.angle_alpha   90.00
_cell.angle_beta   90.00
_cell.angle_gamma   90.00
#
_symmetry.space_group_name_H-M   'P 1'
#
loop_
_entity.id
_entity.type
_entity.pdbx_description
1 polymer ?
#
loop_
_entity_poly.entity_id
_entity_poly.type
_entity_poly.pdbx_seq_one_letter_code
_entity_poly.pdbx_strand_id
1 'polypeptide(L)'
;MNFVIEGDDGVPLDATVTLEDGAVTLHSRGGTLGAPNVRNTEYGAALRLLLGRLLKYSRDIHGAWVNSTRVQHLDAAARQVLFPSDLPSDAESLFTLVGRRMARVGKAPGANPEKGNRNRRLRFEVGTSSVGEISSVIRARPLSDVPRSTLRLPAGDLRQVGPEHILRAVNDLLNGKTTAPFDTSLEYDLITPDGDRLPPKAVFGLAATDALGFPVRPVNFTGGLGTPCFDLLEAAGWQMVAKASRTPVKEMLLNDADQEWAEGDPARAWHLRRERHRGVVQAKKA
;
A
#
# COMPACT_ATOMS: atom_id res chain seq x y z
N MET A 1 1.51 12.08 12.49
CA MET A 1 0.07 11.73 12.63
C MET A 1 -0.07 10.35 13.27
N ASN A 2 -1.10 10.09 14.09
CA ASN A 2 -1.19 8.85 14.86
C ASN A 2 -2.07 7.78 14.19
N PHE A 3 -1.63 6.53 14.30
CA PHE A 3 -2.22 5.35 13.70
C PHE A 3 -2.10 4.15 14.64
N VAL A 4 -2.77 3.06 14.27
CA VAL A 4 -2.62 1.74 14.88
C VAL A 4 -2.36 0.70 13.78
N ILE A 5 -1.50 -0.29 14.05
CA ILE A 5 -1.22 -1.37 13.10
C ILE A 5 -2.34 -2.40 13.17
N GLU A 6 -2.88 -2.80 12.03
CA GLU A 6 -3.84 -3.91 11.94
C GLU A 6 -3.10 -5.25 11.94
N GLY A 7 -3.61 -6.21 12.71
CA GLY A 7 -3.24 -7.61 12.64
C GLY A 7 -3.53 -8.22 11.27
N ASP A 8 -3.06 -9.44 11.03
CA ASP A 8 -3.35 -10.13 9.77
C ASP A 8 -4.82 -10.56 9.65
N ASP A 9 -5.52 -10.63 10.79
CA ASP A 9 -6.97 -10.77 10.94
C ASP A 9 -7.75 -9.46 10.71
N GLY A 10 -7.05 -8.34 10.50
CA GLY A 10 -7.65 -7.02 10.32
C GLY A 10 -8.01 -6.31 11.63
N VAL A 11 -7.73 -6.91 12.80
CA VAL A 11 -8.02 -6.28 14.10
C VAL A 11 -6.91 -5.29 14.45
N PRO A 12 -7.23 -4.03 14.80
CA PRO A 12 -6.22 -3.08 15.25
C PRO A 12 -5.56 -3.53 16.56
N LEU A 13 -4.21 -3.52 16.59
CA LEU A 13 -3.45 -3.79 17.81
C LEU A 13 -3.46 -2.58 18.75
N ASP A 14 -3.49 -2.82 20.07
CA ASP A 14 -3.16 -1.84 21.10
C ASP A 14 -1.65 -1.54 21.05
N ALA A 15 -1.27 -0.75 20.05
CA ALA A 15 0.06 -0.23 19.81
C ALA A 15 -0.02 0.97 18.86
N THR A 16 0.12 2.17 19.43
CA THR A 16 0.10 3.41 18.66
C THR A 16 1.41 3.59 17.89
N VAL A 17 1.30 4.00 16.62
CA VAL A 17 2.42 4.48 15.81
C VAL A 17 2.17 5.92 15.36
N THR A 18 3.24 6.71 15.23
CA THR A 18 3.20 8.00 14.56
C THR A 18 3.87 7.86 13.20
N LEU A 19 3.16 8.26 12.14
CA LEU A 19 3.70 8.32 10.78
C LEU A 19 4.00 9.78 10.40
N GLU A 20 5.15 9.94 9.77
CA GLU A 20 5.70 11.16 9.18
C GLU A 20 6.34 10.79 7.84
N ASP A 21 6.59 11.79 7.00
CA ASP A 21 7.34 11.59 5.77
C ASP A 21 8.72 11.00 6.11
N GLY A 22 9.06 9.83 5.56
CA GLY A 22 10.34 9.18 5.81
C GLY A 22 10.45 8.44 7.14
N ALA A 23 9.41 8.39 7.98
CA ALA A 23 9.56 7.79 9.30
C ALA A 23 8.32 7.15 9.93
N VAL A 24 8.58 6.11 10.73
CA VAL A 24 7.61 5.42 11.58
C VAL A 24 8.10 5.46 13.02
N THR A 25 7.28 5.97 13.93
CA THR A 25 7.58 5.93 15.37
C THR A 25 6.62 5.02 16.10
N LEU A 26 7.09 3.88 16.60
CA LEU A 26 6.32 3.00 17.49
C LEU A 26 6.41 3.50 18.93
N HIS A 27 5.27 3.78 19.56
CA HIS A 27 5.25 4.28 20.93
C HIS A 27 5.50 3.18 21.96
N SER A 28 6.20 3.53 23.04
CA SER A 28 6.53 2.59 24.12
C SER A 28 5.30 1.97 24.77
N ARG A 29 5.40 0.70 25.17
CA ARG A 29 4.50 0.11 26.18
C ARG A 29 4.72 0.80 27.53
N GLY A 30 3.63 1.10 28.22
CA GLY A 30 3.66 1.76 29.52
C GLY A 30 2.58 1.24 30.47
N GLY A 31 2.77 1.51 31.76
CA GLY A 31 1.86 1.08 32.81
C GLY A 31 2.03 -0.40 33.20
N THR A 32 1.58 -0.72 34.42
CA THR A 32 1.46 -2.10 34.89
C THR A 32 0.16 -2.69 34.35
N LEU A 33 0.14 -4.00 34.05
CA LEU A 33 -1.08 -4.66 33.59
C LEU A 33 -2.20 -4.47 34.62
N GLY A 34 -3.38 -4.02 34.19
CA GLY A 34 -4.52 -3.71 35.05
C GLY A 34 -4.49 -2.31 35.70
N ALA A 35 -3.42 -1.52 35.52
CA ALA A 35 -3.37 -0.15 35.99
C ALA A 35 -4.08 0.81 35.02
N PRO A 36 -4.67 1.93 35.49
CA PRO A 36 -5.34 2.91 34.63
C PRO A 36 -4.45 3.56 33.56
N ASN A 37 -3.13 3.52 33.75
CA ASN A 37 -2.15 4.09 32.83
C ASN A 37 -1.53 3.06 31.86
N VAL A 38 -2.10 1.85 31.79
CA VAL A 38 -1.67 0.81 30.84
C VAL A 38 -1.90 1.29 29.41
N ARG A 39 -0.91 1.09 28.53
CA ARG A 39 -1.00 1.46 27.11
C ARG A 39 -0.07 0.64 26.25
N ASN A 40 -0.41 0.52 24.97
CA ASN A 40 0.37 -0.18 23.96
C ASN A 40 0.75 -1.60 24.40
N THR A 41 -0.21 -2.33 24.96
CA THR A 41 0.01 -3.67 25.55
C THR A 41 0.51 -4.69 24.53
N GLU A 42 0.17 -4.49 23.26
CA GLU A 42 0.53 -5.35 22.12
C GLU A 42 1.78 -4.86 21.36
N TYR A 43 2.60 -4.00 21.99
CA TYR A 43 3.84 -3.45 21.42
C TYR A 43 4.71 -4.49 20.70
N GLY A 44 4.91 -5.67 21.30
CA GLY A 44 5.77 -6.71 20.73
C GLY A 44 5.20 -7.34 19.46
N ALA A 45 3.88 -7.48 19.35
CA ALA A 45 3.22 -7.96 18.14
C ALA A 45 3.27 -6.89 17.04
N ALA A 46 2.99 -5.64 17.39
CA ALA A 46 3.05 -4.51 16.46
C ALA A 46 4.47 -4.30 15.90
N LEU A 47 5.51 -4.40 16.74
CA LEU A 47 6.90 -4.30 16.28
C LEU A 47 7.26 -5.41 15.30
N ARG A 48 6.81 -6.65 15.53
CA ARG A 48 7.04 -7.76 14.59
C ARG A 48 6.36 -7.53 13.25
N LEU A 49 5.08 -7.14 13.25
CA LEU A 49 4.34 -6.84 12.02
C LEU A 49 4.95 -5.67 11.26
N LEU A 50 5.35 -4.60 11.95
CA LEU A 50 6.03 -3.46 11.35
C LEU A 50 7.29 -3.91 10.61
N LEU A 51 8.20 -4.60 11.31
CA LEU A 51 9.48 -5.03 10.74
C LEU A 51 9.28 -6.04 9.61
N GLY A 52 8.41 -7.04 9.81
CA GLY A 52 8.13 -8.05 8.81
C GLY A 52 7.50 -7.47 7.53
N ARG A 53 6.62 -6.47 7.65
CA ARG A 53 5.99 -5.82 6.49
C ARG A 53 6.96 -4.92 5.74
N LEU A 54 7.83 -4.17 6.43
CA LEU A 54 8.88 -3.40 5.77
C LEU A 54 9.82 -4.29 4.96
N LEU A 55 10.27 -5.41 5.55
CA LEU A 55 11.10 -6.40 4.84
C LEU A 55 10.36 -7.04 3.67
N LYS A 56 9.12 -7.50 3.88
CA LYS A 56 8.30 -8.16 2.86
C LYS A 56 8.13 -7.31 1.60
N TYR A 57 7.95 -6.00 1.76
CA TYR A 57 7.77 -5.07 0.65
C TYR A 57 9.06 -4.37 0.23
N SER A 58 10.22 -4.88 0.68
CA SER A 58 11.56 -4.38 0.33
C SER A 58 11.70 -2.87 0.51
N ARG A 59 11.12 -2.32 1.58
CA ARG A 59 11.29 -0.89 1.90
C ARG A 59 12.62 -0.69 2.59
N ASP A 60 13.42 0.24 2.08
CA ASP A 60 14.70 0.60 2.69
C ASP A 60 14.50 1.09 4.12
N ILE A 61 15.26 0.54 5.06
CA ILE A 61 15.32 0.99 6.45
C ILE A 61 16.69 1.64 6.66
N HIS A 62 16.71 2.97 6.69
CA HIS A 62 17.95 3.75 6.85
C HIS A 62 18.50 3.69 8.29
N GLY A 63 17.64 3.34 9.25
CA GLY A 63 18.07 3.06 10.60
C GLY A 63 16.90 3.01 11.57
N ALA A 64 17.21 2.68 12.82
CA ALA A 64 16.26 2.78 13.91
C ALA A 64 16.95 3.29 15.18
N TRP A 65 16.24 4.10 15.95
CA TRP A 65 16.74 4.74 17.16
C TRP A 65 15.76 4.60 18.32
N VAL A 66 16.29 4.41 19.52
CA VAL A 66 15.49 4.62 20.73
C VAL A 66 15.21 6.12 20.87
N ASN A 67 13.92 6.47 20.86
CA ASN A 67 13.44 7.85 20.91
C ASN A 67 12.60 8.14 22.18
N SER A 68 12.87 7.42 23.27
CA SER A 68 12.25 7.71 24.57
C SER A 68 12.87 8.97 25.20
N THR A 69 12.06 9.83 25.82
CA THR A 69 12.49 11.09 26.46
C THR A 69 13.73 10.93 27.37
N ARG A 70 13.77 9.85 28.16
CA ARG A 70 14.88 9.58 29.09
C ARG A 70 16.25 9.42 28.45
N VAL A 71 16.32 9.08 27.16
CA VAL A 71 17.60 8.91 26.45
C VAL A 71 17.87 10.02 25.45
N GLN A 72 16.95 10.98 25.24
CA GLN A 72 17.11 12.04 24.24
C GLN A 72 18.28 13.00 24.52
N HIS A 73 18.82 12.99 25.74
CA HIS A 73 20.06 13.70 26.08
C HIS A 73 21.32 13.05 25.48
N LEU A 74 21.23 11.78 25.05
CA LEU A 74 22.29 11.09 24.33
C LEU A 74 22.27 11.49 22.85
N ASP A 75 23.44 11.50 22.23
CA ASP A 75 23.56 11.72 20.78
C ASP A 75 22.82 10.63 19.96
N ALA A 76 22.67 10.87 18.66
CA ALA A 76 21.97 9.95 17.78
C ALA A 76 22.68 8.59 17.67
N ALA A 77 24.01 8.57 17.62
CA ALA A 77 24.80 7.35 17.46
C ALA A 77 24.60 6.39 18.66
N ALA A 78 24.62 6.91 19.89
CA ALA A 78 24.41 6.16 21.12
C ALA A 78 22.98 5.63 21.28
N ARG A 79 22.01 6.19 20.53
CA ARG A 79 20.61 5.76 20.53
C ARG A 79 20.28 4.80 19.39
N GLN A 80 21.16 4.64 18.41
CA GLN A 80 20.90 3.82 17.23
C GLN A 80 20.92 2.32 17.59
N VAL A 81 19.91 1.60 17.11
CA VAL A 81 19.71 0.17 17.35
C VAL A 81 19.67 -0.64 16.06
N LEU A 82 19.52 0.01 14.91
CA LEU A 82 19.58 -0.64 13.61
C LEU A 82 20.37 0.23 12.64
N PHE A 83 21.27 -0.41 11.91
CA PHE A 83 22.09 0.16 10.86
C PHE A 83 21.75 -0.55 9.55
N PRO A 84 21.78 0.14 8.39
CA PRO A 84 21.53 -0.46 7.08
C PRO A 84 22.39 -1.70 6.78
N SER A 85 23.66 -1.68 7.22
CA SER A 85 24.61 -2.77 7.04
C SER A 85 24.25 -4.05 7.78
N ASP A 86 23.38 -3.96 8.79
CA ASP A 86 23.12 -5.04 9.74
C ASP A 86 21.69 -5.60 9.60
N LEU A 87 20.97 -5.27 8.52
CA LEU A 87 19.62 -5.78 8.30
C LEU A 87 19.65 -7.30 8.08
N PRO A 88 19.04 -8.10 8.97
CA PRO A 88 18.86 -9.52 8.72
C PRO A 88 17.86 -9.73 7.58
N SER A 89 17.94 -10.90 6.93
CA SER A 89 17.01 -11.28 5.86
C SER A 89 15.61 -11.66 6.34
N ASP A 90 15.44 -11.95 7.63
CA ASP A 90 14.17 -12.39 8.21
C ASP A 90 13.69 -11.50 9.38
N ALA A 91 12.37 -11.47 9.55
CA ALA A 91 11.69 -10.60 10.51
C ALA A 91 11.98 -10.94 11.98
N GLU A 92 12.14 -12.22 12.32
CA GLU A 92 12.35 -12.63 13.72
C GLU A 92 13.78 -12.34 14.18
N SER A 93 14.77 -12.53 13.31
CA SER A 93 16.15 -12.09 13.54
C SER A 93 16.23 -10.58 13.68
N LEU A 94 15.53 -9.83 12.82
CA LEU A 94 15.47 -8.36 12.91
C LEU A 94 14.82 -7.90 14.21
N PHE A 95 13.68 -8.49 14.59
CA PHE A 95 13.02 -8.22 15.87
C PHE A 95 13.94 -8.50 17.07
N THR A 96 14.63 -9.64 17.05
CA THR A 96 15.57 -10.04 18.11
C THR A 96 16.75 -9.09 18.21
N LEU A 97 17.34 -8.70 17.08
CA LEU A 97 18.45 -7.75 16.99
C LEU A 97 18.07 -6.39 17.59
N VAL A 98 16.97 -5.81 17.10
CA VAL A 98 16.43 -4.52 17.57
C VAL A 98 16.12 -4.59 19.06
N GLY A 99 15.46 -5.65 19.52
CA GLY A 99 15.14 -5.84 20.94
C GLY A 99 16.37 -5.91 21.85
N ARG A 100 17.41 -6.66 21.43
CA ARG A 100 18.68 -6.77 22.17
C ARG A 100 19.41 -5.43 22.25
N ARG A 101 19.54 -4.72 21.13
CA ARG A 101 20.22 -3.42 21.08
C ARG A 101 19.45 -2.35 21.85
N MET A 102 18.13 -2.29 21.71
CA MET A 102 17.26 -1.39 22.48
C MET A 102 17.41 -1.56 24.00
N ALA A 103 17.56 -2.79 24.49
CA ALA A 103 17.76 -3.05 25.91
C ALA A 103 19.05 -2.43 26.46
N ARG A 104 20.06 -2.18 25.63
CA ARG A 104 21.37 -1.66 26.02
C ARG A 104 21.45 -0.13 26.05
N VAL A 105 20.61 0.55 25.26
CA VAL A 105 20.67 2.02 25.13
C VAL A 105 20.47 2.71 26.49
N GLY A 106 21.39 3.62 26.82
CA GLY A 106 21.37 4.43 28.05
C GLY A 106 21.66 3.64 29.33
N LYS A 107 22.29 2.47 29.23
CA LYS A 107 22.81 1.76 30.41
C LYS A 107 24.09 2.41 30.93
N ALA A 108 24.22 2.40 32.25
CA ALA A 108 25.48 2.73 32.89
C ALA A 108 26.58 1.70 32.54
N PRO A 109 27.86 2.12 32.53
CA PRO A 109 28.97 1.19 32.42
C PRO A 109 28.88 0.05 33.45
N GLY A 110 29.15 -1.19 33.03
CA GLY A 110 29.08 -2.38 33.89
C GLY A 110 27.68 -2.96 34.14
N ALA A 111 26.61 -2.31 33.66
CA ALA A 111 25.27 -2.88 33.76
C ALA A 111 25.13 -4.14 32.88
N ASN A 112 24.44 -5.17 33.39
CA ASN A 112 24.25 -6.44 32.67
C ASN A 112 23.66 -6.19 31.26
N PRO A 113 24.35 -6.59 30.17
CA PRO A 113 23.95 -6.27 28.80
C PRO A 113 22.66 -6.99 28.37
N GLU A 114 22.29 -8.09 29.01
CA GLU A 114 21.14 -8.95 28.65
C GLU A 114 19.82 -8.48 29.27
N LYS A 115 19.87 -7.79 30.42
CA LYS A 115 18.68 -7.31 31.15
C LYS A 115 18.34 -5.86 30.80
N GLY A 116 17.15 -5.57 30.30
CA GLY A 116 16.74 -4.18 30.03
C GLY A 116 15.37 -4.07 29.38
N ASN A 117 14.78 -2.87 29.41
CA ASN A 117 13.47 -2.62 28.82
C ASN A 117 13.54 -2.64 27.28
N ARG A 118 12.77 -3.57 26.68
CA ARG A 118 12.61 -3.78 25.22
C ARG A 118 11.30 -3.22 24.66
N ASN A 119 10.56 -2.43 25.43
CA ASN A 119 9.29 -1.84 25.01
C ASN A 119 9.37 -0.31 24.99
N ARG A 120 10.47 0.24 24.48
CA ARG A 120 10.74 1.68 24.44
C ARG A 120 10.16 2.32 23.18
N ARG A 121 10.11 3.64 23.12
CA ARG A 121 9.73 4.32 21.87
C ARG A 121 10.85 4.11 20.85
N LEU A 122 10.50 3.62 19.66
CA LEU A 122 11.43 3.41 18.55
C LEU A 122 11.03 4.30 17.39
N ARG A 123 12.00 4.98 16.78
CA ARG A 123 11.84 5.67 15.49
C ARG A 123 12.60 4.87 14.44
N PHE A 124 11.93 4.57 13.34
CA PHE A 124 12.50 3.99 12.13
C PHE A 124 12.50 5.06 11.05
N GLU A 125 13.63 5.21 10.35
CA GLU A 125 13.71 6.00 9.13
C GLU A 125 13.65 5.07 7.92
N VAL A 126 12.78 5.37 6.97
CA VAL A 126 12.45 4.52 5.83
C VAL A 126 12.56 5.29 4.52
N GLY A 127 12.88 4.60 3.43
CA GLY A 127 13.15 5.20 2.11
C GLY A 127 11.95 5.74 1.34
N THR A 128 10.84 6.06 2.01
CA THR A 128 9.64 6.65 1.38
C THR A 128 9.23 7.91 2.11
N SER A 129 8.96 8.97 1.37
CA SER A 129 8.45 10.24 1.90
C SER A 129 6.92 10.29 2.00
N SER A 130 6.21 9.20 1.68
CA SER A 130 4.74 9.19 1.65
C SER A 130 4.14 8.48 2.86
N VAL A 131 3.43 9.23 3.72
CA VAL A 131 2.63 8.64 4.81
C VAL A 131 1.60 7.65 4.26
N GLY A 132 1.02 7.93 3.09
CA GLY A 132 0.11 7.03 2.40
C GLY A 132 0.74 5.67 2.09
N GLU A 133 1.95 5.66 1.54
CA GLU A 133 2.69 4.42 1.27
C GLU A 133 3.02 3.69 2.56
N ILE A 134 3.64 4.37 3.53
CA ILE A 134 4.02 3.78 4.82
C ILE A 134 2.80 3.14 5.48
N SER A 135 1.66 3.85 5.51
CA SER A 135 0.42 3.36 6.12
C SER A 135 -0.10 2.10 5.42
N SER A 136 0.02 2.01 4.09
CA SER A 136 -0.39 0.85 3.32
C SER A 136 0.55 -0.34 3.50
N VAL A 137 1.87 -0.11 3.46
CA VAL A 137 2.90 -1.13 3.68
C VAL A 137 2.71 -1.80 5.03
N ILE A 138 2.58 -1.01 6.11
CA ILE A 138 2.48 -1.57 7.46
C ILE A 138 1.04 -1.90 7.88
N ARG A 139 0.06 -1.71 6.99
CA ARG A 139 -1.39 -1.79 7.27
C ARG A 139 -1.79 -0.99 8.51
N ALA A 140 -1.38 0.26 8.57
CA ALA A 140 -1.76 1.18 9.62
C ALA A 140 -3.09 1.86 9.30
N ARG A 141 -3.99 1.82 10.29
CA ARG A 141 -5.25 2.54 10.27
C ARG A 141 -5.09 3.87 11.01
N PRO A 142 -5.52 5.01 10.44
CA PRO A 142 -5.46 6.29 11.14
C PRO A 142 -6.31 6.25 12.40
N LEU A 143 -5.78 6.82 13.48
CA LEU A 143 -6.60 7.26 14.61
C LEU A 143 -7.37 8.53 14.19
N SER A 144 -8.35 8.95 15.00
CA SER A 144 -9.14 10.17 14.74
C SER A 144 -8.24 11.34 14.35
N ASP A 145 -8.76 12.21 13.47
CA ASP A 145 -8.14 13.50 13.07
C ASP A 145 -7.08 13.46 11.95
N VAL A 146 -6.82 12.31 11.33
CA VAL A 146 -5.95 12.26 10.13
C VAL A 146 -6.75 12.56 8.85
N PRO A 147 -6.44 13.63 8.10
CA PRO A 147 -7.11 13.91 6.84
C PRO A 147 -6.90 12.79 5.81
N ARG A 148 -7.95 12.45 5.06
CA ARG A 148 -7.86 11.41 4.00
C ARG A 148 -6.84 11.77 2.92
N SER A 149 -6.62 13.06 2.67
CA SER A 149 -5.61 13.55 1.72
C SER A 149 -4.20 13.11 2.10
N THR A 150 -3.88 12.97 3.39
CA THR A 150 -2.57 12.51 3.85
C THR A 150 -2.28 11.05 3.50
N LEU A 151 -3.32 10.24 3.26
CA LEU A 151 -3.15 8.84 2.86
C LEU A 151 -2.98 8.69 1.36
N ARG A 152 -3.13 9.78 0.59
CA ARG A 152 -2.99 9.76 -0.86
C ARG A 152 -1.53 9.57 -1.26
N LEU A 153 -1.32 8.76 -2.27
CA LEU A 153 -0.02 8.66 -2.92
C LEU A 153 0.20 9.88 -3.83
N PRO A 154 1.44 10.36 -3.94
CA PRO A 154 1.83 11.33 -4.95
C PRO A 154 1.40 10.91 -6.36
N ALA A 155 0.99 11.88 -7.18
CA ALA A 155 0.61 11.61 -8.56
C ALA A 155 1.78 11.03 -9.40
N GLY A 156 3.03 11.39 -9.07
CA GLY A 156 4.23 10.82 -9.69
C GLY A 156 4.31 9.30 -9.48
N ASP A 157 4.01 8.82 -8.28
CA ASP A 157 3.99 7.38 -7.97
C ASP A 157 2.88 6.68 -8.75
N LEU A 158 1.66 7.24 -8.73
CA LEU A 158 0.54 6.67 -9.48
C LEU A 158 0.79 6.59 -10.99
N ARG A 159 1.60 7.48 -11.55
CA ARG A 159 1.98 7.48 -12.98
C ARG A 159 3.04 6.44 -13.34
N GLN A 160 3.57 5.68 -12.37
CA GLN A 160 4.37 4.49 -12.66
C GLN A 160 3.51 3.31 -13.15
N VAL A 161 2.18 3.41 -13.02
CA VAL A 161 1.25 2.42 -13.58
C VAL A 161 1.23 2.49 -15.10
N GLY A 162 1.77 1.46 -15.74
CA GLY A 162 1.77 1.29 -17.19
C GLY A 162 0.64 0.39 -17.72
N PRO A 163 0.45 0.34 -19.06
CA PRO A 163 -0.58 -0.49 -19.72
C PRO A 163 -0.51 -1.98 -19.38
N GLU A 164 0.68 -2.54 -19.21
CA GLU A 164 0.95 -3.93 -18.83
C GLU A 164 0.40 -4.28 -17.44
N HIS A 165 0.56 -3.38 -16.47
CA HIS A 165 0.00 -3.53 -15.13
C HIS A 165 -1.52 -3.53 -15.17
N ILE A 166 -2.10 -2.63 -15.97
CA ILE A 166 -3.57 -2.52 -16.13
C ILE A 166 -4.12 -3.79 -16.80
N LEU A 167 -3.47 -4.27 -17.87
CA LEU A 167 -3.88 -5.50 -18.55
C LEU A 167 -3.86 -6.70 -17.61
N ARG A 168 -2.80 -6.84 -16.81
CA ARG A 168 -2.70 -7.91 -15.80
C ARG A 168 -3.83 -7.80 -14.77
N ALA A 169 -4.11 -6.60 -14.27
CA ALA A 169 -5.18 -6.36 -13.32
C ALA A 169 -6.57 -6.69 -13.89
N VAL A 170 -6.84 -6.35 -15.15
CA VAL A 170 -8.09 -6.73 -15.83
C VAL A 170 -8.21 -8.25 -15.93
N ASN A 171 -7.17 -8.94 -16.41
CA ASN A 171 -7.18 -10.40 -16.53
C ASN A 171 -7.35 -11.09 -15.18
N ASP A 172 -6.69 -10.59 -14.14
CA ASP A 172 -6.83 -11.09 -12.78
C ASP A 172 -8.29 -11.04 -12.30
N LEU A 173 -8.97 -9.90 -12.50
CA LEU A 173 -10.36 -9.72 -12.09
C LEU A 173 -11.32 -10.59 -12.92
N LEU A 174 -11.10 -10.72 -14.22
CA LEU A 174 -11.88 -11.62 -15.10
C LEU A 174 -11.72 -13.09 -14.68
N ASN A 175 -10.54 -13.48 -14.21
CA ASN A 175 -10.25 -14.81 -13.69
C ASN A 175 -10.72 -15.02 -12.24
N GLY A 176 -11.52 -14.09 -11.69
CA GLY A 176 -12.15 -14.25 -10.37
C GLY A 176 -11.29 -13.81 -9.19
N LYS A 177 -10.19 -13.09 -9.41
CA LYS A 177 -9.46 -12.44 -8.30
C LYS A 177 -10.40 -11.47 -7.58
N THR A 178 -10.35 -11.51 -6.25
CA THR A 178 -11.21 -10.64 -5.44
C THR A 178 -10.93 -9.16 -5.70
N THR A 179 -11.99 -8.35 -5.70
CA THR A 179 -11.87 -6.89 -5.74
C THR A 179 -11.54 -6.31 -4.38
N ALA A 180 -11.67 -7.06 -3.28
CA ALA A 180 -11.35 -6.56 -1.94
C ALA A 180 -9.89 -6.08 -1.86
N PRO A 181 -9.61 -4.91 -1.26
CA PRO A 181 -10.50 -4.09 -0.43
C PRO A 181 -11.30 -3.02 -1.20
N PHE A 182 -11.37 -3.09 -2.53
CA PHE A 182 -12.13 -2.15 -3.35
C PHE A 182 -13.61 -2.54 -3.42
N ASP A 183 -14.45 -1.55 -3.16
CA ASP A 183 -15.90 -1.67 -3.34
C ASP A 183 -16.26 -1.76 -4.83
N THR A 184 -17.52 -2.13 -5.09
CA THR A 184 -18.09 -2.06 -6.43
C THR A 184 -18.09 -0.63 -6.97
N SER A 185 -18.12 -0.49 -8.30
CA SER A 185 -18.24 0.78 -8.99
C SER A 185 -19.56 1.48 -8.64
N LEU A 186 -19.44 2.77 -8.31
CA LEU A 186 -20.60 3.62 -8.03
C LEU A 186 -21.20 4.18 -9.33
N GLU A 187 -20.41 4.93 -10.09
CA GLU A 187 -20.90 5.73 -11.22
C GLU A 187 -20.44 5.21 -12.59
N TYR A 188 -19.23 4.66 -12.67
CA TYR A 188 -18.61 4.24 -13.92
C TYR A 188 -18.05 2.83 -13.81
N ASP A 189 -18.19 2.06 -14.89
CA ASP A 189 -17.56 0.78 -15.10
C ASP A 189 -16.47 0.89 -16.17
N LEU A 190 -15.38 0.16 -15.99
CA LEU A 190 -14.45 -0.16 -17.06
C LEU A 190 -15.08 -1.26 -17.90
N ILE A 191 -15.12 -1.05 -19.21
CA ILE A 191 -15.64 -2.03 -20.17
C ILE A 191 -14.49 -2.78 -20.84
N THR A 192 -14.54 -4.11 -20.79
CA THR A 192 -13.60 -4.96 -21.54
C THR A 192 -14.04 -5.09 -23.00
N PRO A 193 -13.13 -5.47 -23.92
CA PRO A 193 -13.52 -5.84 -25.29
C PRO A 193 -14.61 -6.90 -25.34
N ASP A 194 -14.60 -7.81 -24.34
CA ASP A 194 -15.55 -8.90 -24.24
C ASP A 194 -16.94 -8.46 -23.70
N GLY A 195 -17.05 -7.20 -23.28
CA GLY A 195 -18.28 -6.57 -22.78
C GLY A 195 -18.45 -6.66 -21.26
N ASP A 196 -17.47 -7.20 -20.54
CA ASP A 196 -17.51 -7.28 -19.08
C ASP A 196 -17.38 -5.90 -18.44
N ARG A 197 -18.02 -5.76 -17.28
CA ARG A 197 -18.00 -4.54 -16.46
C ARG A 197 -17.12 -4.76 -15.24
N LEU A 198 -16.04 -4.00 -15.14
CA LEU A 198 -15.11 -4.05 -14.02
C LEU A 198 -15.09 -2.73 -13.25
N PRO A 199 -14.97 -2.75 -11.91
CA PRO A 199 -14.85 -1.53 -11.13
C PRO A 199 -13.51 -0.83 -11.40
N PRO A 200 -13.48 0.42 -11.91
CA PRO A 200 -12.23 1.08 -12.33
C PRO A 200 -11.20 1.20 -11.21
N LYS A 201 -11.66 1.49 -9.98
CA LYS A 201 -10.75 1.59 -8.82
C LYS A 201 -10.14 0.25 -8.43
N ALA A 202 -10.84 -0.86 -8.62
CA ALA A 202 -10.25 -2.17 -8.35
C ALA A 202 -9.18 -2.51 -9.38
N VAL A 203 -9.47 -2.27 -10.67
CA VAL A 203 -8.50 -2.47 -11.76
C VAL A 203 -7.25 -1.63 -11.49
N PHE A 204 -7.41 -0.33 -11.28
CA PHE A 204 -6.29 0.57 -11.06
C PHE A 204 -5.53 0.25 -9.77
N GLY A 205 -6.23 -0.10 -8.69
CA GLY A 205 -5.60 -0.46 -7.42
C GLY A 205 -4.74 -1.73 -7.50
N LEU A 206 -5.18 -2.74 -8.24
CA LEU A 206 -4.39 -3.94 -8.51
C LEU A 206 -3.19 -3.61 -9.40
N ALA A 207 -3.38 -2.82 -10.45
CA ALA A 207 -2.30 -2.38 -11.33
C ALA A 207 -1.24 -1.56 -10.57
N ALA A 208 -1.66 -0.64 -9.70
CA ALA A 208 -0.78 0.15 -8.85
C ALA A 208 -0.06 -0.70 -7.80
N THR A 209 -0.70 -1.74 -7.28
CA THR A 209 -0.05 -2.69 -6.37
C THR A 209 1.08 -3.45 -7.06
N ASP A 210 0.85 -3.88 -8.30
CA ASP A 210 1.86 -4.55 -9.13
C ASP A 210 3.02 -3.60 -9.46
N ALA A 211 2.71 -2.38 -9.93
CA ALA A 211 3.71 -1.38 -10.32
C ALA A 211 4.59 -0.89 -9.16
N LEU A 212 4.00 -0.66 -7.98
CA LEU A 212 4.71 -0.06 -6.84
C LEU A 212 5.32 -1.09 -5.88
N GLY A 213 4.96 -2.36 -6.03
CA GLY A 213 5.46 -3.46 -5.20
C GLY A 213 4.95 -3.44 -3.75
N PHE A 214 3.86 -2.73 -3.45
CA PHE A 214 3.19 -2.74 -2.15
C PHE A 214 1.67 -2.60 -2.31
N PRO A 215 0.85 -3.01 -1.32
CA PRO A 215 -0.60 -3.00 -1.47
C PRO A 215 -1.15 -1.58 -1.57
N VAL A 216 -1.67 -1.19 -2.74
CA VAL A 216 -2.38 0.07 -2.92
C VAL A 216 -3.85 -0.15 -2.55
N ARG A 217 -4.40 0.75 -1.72
CA ARG A 217 -5.75 0.66 -1.12
C ARG A 217 -6.66 1.79 -1.63
N PRO A 218 -8.00 1.70 -1.47
CA PRO A 218 -8.93 2.77 -1.90
C PRO A 218 -8.63 4.16 -1.30
N VAL A 219 -7.99 4.21 -0.13
CA VAL A 219 -7.57 5.45 0.54
C VAL A 219 -6.32 6.09 -0.07
N ASN A 220 -5.59 5.38 -0.93
CA ASN A 220 -4.36 5.89 -1.55
C ASN A 220 -4.60 6.75 -2.79
N PHE A 221 -5.77 6.69 -3.41
CA PHE A 221 -6.06 7.49 -4.60
C PHE A 221 -7.56 7.78 -4.73
N THR A 222 -7.86 8.80 -5.53
CA THR A 222 -9.24 9.14 -5.93
C THR A 222 -9.51 8.51 -7.29
N GLY A 223 -10.73 8.04 -7.49
CA GLY A 223 -11.22 7.62 -8.82
C GLY A 223 -12.27 8.63 -9.31
N GLY A 224 -12.56 8.59 -10.60
CA GLY A 224 -13.45 9.54 -11.28
C GLY A 224 -12.73 10.29 -12.40
N LEU A 225 -13.49 11.02 -13.20
CA LEU A 225 -12.98 11.78 -14.35
C LEU A 225 -11.94 12.82 -13.90
N GLY A 226 -10.88 13.00 -14.69
CA GLY A 226 -9.80 13.94 -14.41
C GLY A 226 -8.90 13.56 -13.24
N THR A 227 -8.95 12.29 -12.79
CA THR A 227 -8.03 11.75 -11.79
C THR A 227 -7.00 10.85 -12.46
N PRO A 228 -5.78 10.71 -11.91
CA PRO A 228 -4.76 9.80 -12.46
C PRO A 228 -5.28 8.38 -12.70
N CYS A 229 -6.20 7.90 -11.86
CA CYS A 229 -6.83 6.60 -11.99
C CYS A 229 -7.56 6.44 -13.33
N PHE A 230 -8.38 7.42 -13.76
CA PHE A 230 -9.14 7.32 -15.01
C PHE A 230 -8.25 7.67 -16.20
N ASP A 231 -7.45 8.73 -16.08
CA ASP A 231 -6.56 9.17 -17.15
C ASP A 231 -5.64 8.04 -17.62
N LEU A 232 -5.09 7.25 -16.69
CA LEU A 232 -4.18 6.14 -17.03
C LEU A 232 -4.93 4.93 -17.62
N LEU A 233 -6.15 4.63 -17.15
CA LEU A 233 -6.98 3.59 -17.75
C LEU A 233 -7.37 3.93 -19.19
N GLU A 234 -7.78 5.18 -19.43
CA GLU A 234 -8.14 5.68 -20.76
C GLU A 234 -6.93 5.78 -21.69
N ALA A 235 -5.79 6.24 -21.19
CA ALA A 235 -4.53 6.28 -21.95
C ALA A 235 -4.07 4.87 -22.38
N ALA A 236 -4.32 3.86 -21.53
CA ALA A 236 -4.12 2.45 -21.85
C ALA A 236 -5.23 1.88 -22.77
N GLY A 237 -6.15 2.71 -23.27
CA GLY A 237 -7.16 2.35 -24.25
C GLY A 237 -8.43 1.72 -23.69
N TRP A 238 -8.64 1.74 -22.36
CA TRP A 238 -9.86 1.22 -21.74
C TRP A 238 -10.95 2.28 -21.68
N GLN A 239 -12.20 1.89 -21.90
CA GLN A 239 -13.33 2.81 -21.91
C GLN A 239 -14.10 2.78 -20.59
N MET A 240 -14.35 3.95 -20.02
CA MET A 240 -15.21 4.12 -18.85
C MET A 240 -16.63 4.45 -19.29
N VAL A 241 -17.61 3.65 -18.87
CA VAL A 241 -19.02 3.85 -19.22
C VAL A 241 -19.83 4.07 -17.95
N ALA A 242 -20.72 5.08 -17.98
CA ALA A 242 -21.62 5.35 -16.88
C ALA A 242 -22.54 4.14 -16.61
N LYS A 243 -22.68 3.75 -15.34
CA LYS A 243 -23.46 2.59 -14.91
C LYS A 243 -24.95 2.72 -15.25
N ALA A 244 -25.47 3.95 -15.27
CA ALA A 244 -26.85 4.25 -15.66
C ALA A 244 -27.10 4.19 -17.17
N SER A 245 -26.06 4.03 -18.00
CA SER A 245 -26.22 3.87 -19.44
C SER A 245 -26.94 2.56 -19.75
N ARG A 246 -28.09 2.66 -20.44
CA ARG A 246 -28.91 1.52 -20.89
C ARG A 246 -28.45 0.95 -22.23
N THR A 247 -27.51 1.59 -22.91
CA THR A 247 -27.05 1.14 -24.23
C THR A 247 -26.30 -0.18 -24.08
N PRO A 248 -26.65 -1.22 -24.85
CA PRO A 248 -25.90 -2.47 -24.88
C PRO A 248 -24.44 -2.19 -25.17
N VAL A 249 -23.55 -2.75 -24.34
CA VAL A 249 -22.09 -2.53 -24.44
C VAL A 249 -21.56 -2.86 -25.84
N LYS A 250 -22.12 -3.88 -26.51
CA LYS A 250 -21.77 -4.24 -27.89
C LYS A 250 -22.08 -3.13 -28.89
N GLU A 251 -23.19 -2.40 -28.73
CA GLU A 251 -23.56 -1.27 -29.60
C GLU A 251 -22.71 -0.03 -29.31
N MET A 252 -22.27 0.17 -28.06
CA MET A 252 -21.36 1.28 -27.73
C MET A 252 -19.94 1.05 -28.25
N LEU A 253 -19.52 -0.22 -28.34
CA LEU A 253 -18.18 -0.59 -28.78
C LEU A 253 -18.08 -0.68 -30.31
N LEU A 254 -19.09 -1.22 -30.99
CA LEU A 254 -19.11 -1.29 -32.46
C LEU A 254 -19.39 0.11 -33.02
N ASN A 255 -18.42 0.71 -33.72
CA ASN A 255 -18.67 1.87 -34.58
C ASN A 255 -18.93 1.40 -36.03
N ASP A 256 -19.50 2.27 -36.86
CA ASP A 256 -19.80 1.95 -38.26
C ASP A 256 -18.55 1.50 -39.04
N ALA A 257 -17.38 2.07 -38.71
CA ALA A 257 -16.10 1.72 -39.33
C ALA A 257 -15.63 0.28 -39.04
N ASP A 258 -15.85 -0.25 -37.83
CA ASP A 258 -15.52 -1.63 -37.47
C ASP A 258 -16.45 -2.63 -38.17
N GLN A 259 -17.71 -2.25 -38.39
CA GLN A 259 -18.66 -3.05 -39.17
C GLN A 259 -18.30 -3.05 -40.66
N GLU A 260 -17.90 -1.90 -41.22
CA GLU A 260 -17.42 -1.79 -42.59
C GLU A 260 -16.14 -2.60 -42.83
N TRP A 261 -15.18 -2.58 -41.89
CA TRP A 261 -13.93 -3.34 -41.99
C TRP A 261 -14.10 -4.86 -41.86
N ALA A 262 -15.21 -5.32 -41.28
CA ALA A 262 -15.52 -6.73 -41.09
C ALA A 262 -16.56 -7.28 -42.09
N GLU A 263 -16.79 -6.59 -43.21
CA GLU A 263 -17.80 -6.96 -44.23
C GLU A 263 -19.21 -7.12 -43.65
N GLY A 264 -19.54 -6.38 -42.58
CA GLY A 264 -20.83 -6.45 -41.90
C GLY A 264 -21.02 -7.67 -41.00
N ASP A 265 -20.00 -8.53 -40.78
CA ASP A 265 -20.05 -9.62 -39.81
C ASP A 265 -19.65 -9.12 -38.41
N PRO A 266 -20.60 -8.96 -37.47
CA PRO A 266 -20.32 -8.41 -36.15
C PRO A 266 -19.40 -9.32 -35.33
N ALA A 267 -19.37 -10.64 -35.58
CA ALA A 267 -18.53 -11.57 -34.85
C ALA A 267 -17.06 -11.46 -35.25
N ARG A 268 -16.78 -11.26 -36.54
CA ARG A 268 -15.42 -11.01 -37.06
C ARG A 268 -14.88 -9.65 -36.64
N ALA A 269 -15.70 -8.59 -36.71
CA ALA A 269 -15.33 -7.25 -36.23
C ALA A 269 -14.85 -7.32 -34.78
N TRP A 270 -15.60 -8.07 -33.98
CA TRP A 270 -15.37 -8.22 -32.56
C TRP A 270 -14.10 -9.04 -32.26
N HIS A 271 -13.84 -10.13 -33.00
CA HIS A 271 -12.60 -10.91 -32.87
C HIS A 271 -11.36 -10.08 -33.22
N LEU A 272 -11.40 -9.32 -34.32
CA LEU A 272 -10.30 -8.44 -34.74
C LEU A 272 -10.06 -7.31 -33.74
N ARG A 273 -11.12 -6.72 -33.19
CA ARG A 273 -11.02 -5.68 -32.15
C ARG A 273 -10.41 -6.20 -30.87
N ARG A 274 -10.71 -7.45 -30.48
CA ARG A 274 -10.09 -8.13 -29.33
C ARG A 274 -8.58 -8.29 -29.52
N GLU A 275 -8.15 -8.77 -30.69
CA GLU A 275 -6.72 -8.96 -31.00
C GLU A 275 -5.96 -7.63 -31.13
N ARG A 276 -6.65 -6.56 -31.56
CA ARG A 276 -6.08 -5.23 -31.81
C ARG A 276 -6.37 -4.22 -30.70
N HIS A 277 -6.94 -4.63 -29.57
CA HIS A 277 -7.28 -3.69 -28.50
C HIS A 277 -6.05 -2.88 -28.12
N ARG A 278 -6.17 -1.55 -28.15
CA ARG A 278 -5.00 -0.66 -27.99
C ARG A 278 -4.24 -0.94 -26.70
N GLY A 279 -4.94 -1.27 -25.61
CA GLY A 279 -4.29 -1.66 -24.35
C GLY A 279 -3.50 -2.96 -24.43
N VAL A 280 -3.98 -3.95 -25.19
CA VAL A 280 -3.25 -5.22 -25.41
C VAL A 280 -2.05 -4.99 -26.33
N VAL A 281 -2.19 -4.13 -27.35
CA VAL A 281 -1.10 -3.78 -28.27
C VAL A 281 -0.03 -2.94 -27.58
N GLN A 282 -0.42 -1.96 -26.75
CA GLN A 282 0.51 -1.14 -25.98
C GLN A 282 1.25 -1.97 -24.93
N ALA A 283 0.56 -2.84 -24.20
CA ALA A 283 1.18 -3.76 -23.24
C ALA A 283 2.15 -4.75 -23.89
N LYS A 284 1.97 -5.09 -25.18
CA LYS A 284 2.90 -5.95 -25.94
C LYS A 284 4.12 -5.21 -26.51
N LYS A 285 4.10 -3.88 -26.56
CA LYS A 285 5.17 -3.04 -27.12
C LYS A 285 6.12 -2.45 -26.07
N ALA A 286 5.67 -2.37 -24.82
CA ALA A 286 6.46 -1.98 -23.66
C ALA A 286 7.30 -3.15 -23.15
#